data_AF-A0A258BHB2-F1
#
_entry.id   AF-A0A258BHB2-F1
#
_cell.length_a   1.000
_cell.length_b   1.000
_cell.length_c   1.000
_cell.angle_alpha   90.00
_cell.angle_beta   90.00
_cell.angle_gamma   90.00
#
_symmetry.space_group_name_H-M   'P 1'
#
loop_
_entity.id
_entity.type
_entity.pdbx_description
1 polymer ?
#
loop_
_entity_poly.entity_id
_entity_poly.type
_entity_poly.pdbx_seq_one_letter_code
_entity_poly.pdbx_strand_id
1 'polypeptide(L)'
;MKLWKRNSTRYGATPEPVTPYQRAAQAWDDRIGSARVQAANWRLAALGSLALSFVLAGGLVWRSTQSFVTPYVVELTGEGAVRAVGPADGRYEATDAQIAFHLAEFVKNTRGVSIDPVVVRQNWLKAYAYATDRAAATLNDYARENDPFADLGRRSVSVDVASVVRASDDSFTVR
;
A
#
# COMPACT_ATOMS: atom_id res chain seq x y z
N MET A 1 25.98 -48.31 44.16
CA MET A 1 25.20 -48.56 45.39
C MET A 1 23.90 -47.78 45.32
N LYS A 2 22.75 -48.45 45.08
CA LYS A 2 21.43 -47.77 45.10
C LYS A 2 20.96 -47.66 46.55
N LEU A 3 20.85 -46.43 47.08
CA LEU A 3 20.26 -46.19 48.39
C LEU A 3 18.76 -46.52 48.34
N TRP A 4 18.33 -47.46 49.18
CA TRP A 4 16.92 -47.74 49.42
C TRP A 4 16.27 -46.52 50.09
N LYS A 5 15.34 -45.86 49.38
CA LYS A 5 14.54 -44.74 49.90
C LYS A 5 13.20 -45.27 50.40
N ARG A 6 12.91 -45.11 51.70
CA ARG A 6 11.61 -45.47 52.28
C ARG A 6 10.57 -44.41 51.91
N ASN A 7 9.38 -44.82 51.45
CA ASN A 7 8.24 -43.91 51.32
C ASN A 7 7.78 -43.49 52.72
N SER A 8 8.10 -42.27 53.13
CA SER A 8 7.51 -41.68 54.33
C SER A 8 6.15 -41.08 53.97
N THR A 9 5.09 -41.59 54.58
CA THR A 9 3.75 -41.00 54.51
C THR A 9 3.77 -39.67 55.27
N ARG A 10 4.19 -38.58 54.63
CA ARG A 10 4.01 -37.24 55.18
C ARG A 10 2.53 -36.90 54.98
N TYR A 11 1.77 -36.88 56.07
CA TYR A 11 0.56 -36.06 56.10
C TYR A 11 1.00 -34.62 55.81
N GLY A 12 0.29 -33.93 54.92
CA GLY A 12 0.68 -32.60 54.43
C GLY A 12 1.03 -31.64 55.57
N ALA A 13 1.81 -30.61 55.28
CA ALA A 13 2.19 -29.62 56.28
C ALA A 13 0.95 -29.09 57.00
N THR A 14 0.89 -29.30 58.32
CA THR A 14 -0.20 -28.75 59.13
C THR A 14 -0.13 -27.23 59.02
N PRO A 15 -1.20 -26.55 58.57
CA PRO A 15 -1.19 -25.10 58.46
C PRO A 15 -0.95 -24.47 59.83
N GLU A 16 -0.20 -23.38 59.86
CA GLU A 16 0.06 -22.65 61.10
C GLU A 16 -1.26 -22.20 61.74
N PRO A 17 -1.41 -22.33 63.07
CA PRO A 17 -2.64 -21.96 63.75
C PRO A 17 -2.89 -20.45 63.64
N VAL A 18 -3.98 -20.10 62.94
CA VAL A 18 -4.39 -18.70 62.73
C VAL A 18 -5.13 -18.19 63.97
N THR A 19 -4.65 -17.10 64.55
CA THR A 19 -5.30 -16.46 65.70
C THR A 19 -6.61 -15.78 65.31
N PRO A 20 -7.58 -15.61 66.23
CA PRO A 20 -8.80 -14.87 65.96
C PRO A 20 -8.56 -13.43 65.44
N TYR A 21 -7.48 -12.80 65.90
CA TYR A 21 -7.07 -11.47 65.45
C TYR A 21 -6.62 -11.47 63.98
N GLN A 22 -5.81 -12.45 63.57
CA GLN A 22 -5.40 -12.62 62.18
C GLN A 22 -6.59 -12.91 61.25
N ARG A 23 -7.58 -13.69 61.71
CA ARG A 23 -8.80 -13.95 60.94
C ARG A 23 -9.64 -12.68 60.75
N ALA A 24 -9.70 -11.81 61.74
CA ALA A 24 -10.42 -10.53 61.64
C ALA A 24 -9.73 -9.56 60.67
N ALA A 25 -8.39 -9.52 60.68
CA ALA A 25 -7.61 -8.76 59.69
C ALA A 25 -7.85 -9.26 58.26
N GLN A 26 -7.81 -10.58 58.05
CA GLN A 26 -8.10 -11.19 56.74
C GLN A 26 -9.51 -10.85 56.25
N ALA A 27 -10.53 -10.89 57.12
CA ALA A 27 -11.89 -10.56 56.73
C ALA A 27 -12.05 -9.10 56.27
N TRP A 28 -11.24 -8.18 56.80
CA TRP A 28 -11.19 -6.79 56.36
C TRP A 28 -10.49 -6.65 54.99
N ASP A 29 -9.36 -7.33 54.83
CA ASP A 29 -8.60 -7.36 53.58
C ASP A 29 -9.42 -8.00 52.44
N ASP A 30 -10.17 -9.05 52.71
CA ASP A 30 -11.05 -9.68 51.73
C ASP A 30 -12.19 -8.74 51.31
N ARG A 31 -12.67 -7.88 52.22
CA ARG A 31 -13.79 -6.96 51.98
C ARG A 31 -13.39 -5.72 51.17
N ILE A 32 -12.19 -5.18 51.40
CA ILE A 32 -11.71 -3.93 50.76
C ILE A 32 -10.61 -4.19 49.74
N GLY A 33 -9.71 -5.13 50.02
CA GLY A 33 -8.57 -5.48 49.18
C GLY A 33 -8.97 -6.18 47.89
N SER A 34 -9.96 -7.07 47.94
CA SER A 34 -10.44 -7.80 46.74
C SER A 34 -10.91 -6.85 45.63
N ALA A 35 -11.71 -5.84 45.98
CA ALA A 35 -12.20 -4.84 45.02
C ALA A 35 -11.06 -4.00 44.42
N ARG A 36 -10.03 -3.64 45.21
CA ARG A 36 -8.88 -2.88 44.72
C ARG A 36 -8.02 -3.70 43.77
N VAL A 37 -7.77 -4.97 44.10
CA VAL A 37 -6.99 -5.89 43.24
C VAL A 37 -7.74 -6.17 41.94
N GLN A 38 -9.05 -6.41 41.99
CA GLN A 38 -9.87 -6.57 40.79
C GLN A 38 -9.84 -5.32 39.91
N ALA A 39 -9.96 -4.12 40.49
CA ALA A 39 -9.89 -2.88 39.75
C ALA A 39 -8.50 -2.67 39.10
N ALA A 40 -7.42 -3.02 39.78
CA ALA A 40 -6.07 -2.95 39.23
C ALA A 40 -5.88 -3.94 38.06
N ASN A 41 -6.37 -5.17 38.21
CA ASN A 41 -6.30 -6.20 37.16
C ASN A 41 -7.14 -5.80 35.94
N TRP A 42 -8.32 -5.21 36.15
CA TRP A 42 -9.16 -4.70 35.05
C TRP A 42 -8.50 -3.52 34.33
N ARG A 43 -7.81 -2.63 35.04
CA ARG A 43 -7.04 -1.55 34.40
C ARG A 43 -5.92 -2.11 33.54
N LEU A 44 -5.19 -3.12 34.03
CA LEU A 44 -4.15 -3.79 33.26
C LEU A 44 -4.71 -4.50 32.02
N ALA A 45 -5.84 -5.21 32.16
CA ALA A 45 -6.50 -5.85 31.03
C ALA A 45 -6.97 -4.83 29.98
N ALA A 46 -7.54 -3.70 30.42
CA ALA A 46 -7.96 -2.62 29.53
C ALA A 46 -6.77 -2.02 28.78
N LEU A 47 -5.68 -1.67 29.49
CA LEU A 47 -4.46 -1.14 28.87
C LEU A 47 -3.81 -2.14 27.91
N GLY A 48 -3.79 -3.43 28.26
CA GLY A 48 -3.29 -4.49 27.39
C GLY A 48 -4.11 -4.62 26.11
N SER A 49 -5.44 -4.59 26.21
CA SER A 49 -6.34 -4.65 25.04
C SER A 49 -6.21 -3.41 24.14
N LEU A 50 -6.01 -2.24 24.74
CA LEU A 50 -5.77 -0.98 24.02
C LEU A 50 -4.44 -1.03 23.27
N ALA A 51 -3.36 -1.48 23.93
CA ALA A 51 -2.05 -1.64 23.32
C ALA A 51 -2.08 -2.63 22.15
N LEU A 52 -2.76 -3.78 22.32
CA LEU A 52 -2.94 -4.76 21.25
C LEU A 52 -3.70 -4.16 20.06
N SER A 53 -4.74 -3.37 20.32
CA SER A 53 -5.50 -2.67 19.28
C SER A 53 -4.63 -1.68 18.51
N PHE A 54 -3.76 -0.92 19.18
CA PHE A 54 -2.81 -0.03 18.52
C PHE A 54 -1.79 -0.77 17.67
N VAL A 55 -1.26 -1.89 18.14
CA VAL A 55 -0.33 -2.73 17.36
C VAL A 55 -1.00 -3.26 16.09
N LEU A 56 -2.24 -3.75 16.20
CA LEU A 56 -3.01 -4.23 15.05
C LEU A 56 -3.33 -3.10 14.06
N ALA A 57 -3.78 -1.94 14.55
CA ALA A 57 -4.04 -0.79 13.70
C ALA A 57 -2.76 -0.30 12.99
N GLY A 58 -1.64 -0.21 13.70
CA GLY A 58 -0.35 0.14 13.12
C GLY A 58 0.13 -0.86 12.07
N GLY A 59 -0.02 -2.16 12.34
CA GLY A 59 0.27 -3.21 11.38
C GLY A 59 -0.61 -3.14 10.13
N LEU A 60 -1.89 -2.82 10.30
CA LEU A 60 -2.82 -2.63 9.18
C LEU A 60 -2.46 -1.41 8.34
N VAL A 61 -2.11 -0.28 8.98
CA VAL A 61 -1.63 0.92 8.29
C VAL A 61 -0.36 0.61 7.51
N TRP A 62 0.62 -0.06 8.12
CA TRP A 62 1.84 -0.45 7.42
C TRP A 62 1.54 -1.38 6.24
N ARG A 63 0.69 -2.39 6.42
CA ARG A 63 0.27 -3.24 5.31
C ARG A 63 -0.43 -2.45 4.20
N SER A 64 -1.24 -1.44 4.56
CA SER A 64 -1.94 -0.62 3.57
C SER A 64 -1.02 0.25 2.72
N THR A 65 0.17 0.62 3.22
CA THR A 65 1.16 1.35 2.42
C THR A 65 1.95 0.45 1.46
N GLN A 66 1.86 -0.87 1.62
CA GLN A 66 2.44 -1.85 0.71
C GLN A 66 1.43 -2.22 -0.38
N SER A 67 1.47 -1.50 -1.50
CA SER A 67 0.72 -1.87 -2.70
C SER A 67 1.44 -3.01 -3.43
N PHE A 68 0.86 -4.22 -3.42
CA PHE A 68 1.30 -5.33 -4.26
C PHE A 68 0.44 -5.36 -5.53
N VAL A 69 0.92 -4.69 -6.58
CA VAL A 69 0.44 -4.92 -7.95
C VAL A 69 1.49 -5.83 -8.59
N THR A 70 1.08 -6.99 -9.10
CA THR A 70 1.96 -7.88 -9.87
C THR A 70 1.78 -7.54 -11.35
N PRO A 71 2.63 -6.67 -11.95
CA PRO A 71 2.57 -6.44 -13.38
C PRO A 71 3.09 -7.68 -14.12
N TYR A 72 2.41 -8.07 -15.18
CA TYR A 72 2.87 -9.09 -16.11
C TYR A 72 3.48 -8.38 -17.32
N VAL A 73 4.79 -8.56 -17.53
CA VAL A 73 5.48 -8.09 -18.74
C VAL A 73 5.70 -9.28 -19.66
N VAL A 74 5.29 -9.14 -20.92
CA VAL A 74 5.53 -10.14 -21.96
C VAL A 74 6.57 -9.55 -22.90
N GLU A 75 7.79 -10.10 -22.89
CA GLU A 75 8.82 -9.74 -23.86
C GLU A 75 8.58 -10.48 -25.18
N LEU A 76 8.30 -9.70 -26.23
CA LEU A 76 8.24 -10.18 -27.61
C LEU A 76 9.61 -9.93 -28.27
N THR A 77 10.19 -10.95 -28.90
CA THR A 77 11.35 -10.73 -29.78
C THR A 77 10.91 -10.01 -31.07
N GLY A 78 11.85 -9.41 -31.80
CA GLY A 78 11.57 -8.76 -33.09
C GLY A 78 10.95 -9.68 -34.16
N GLU A 79 10.97 -11.00 -33.93
CA GLU A 79 10.36 -12.03 -34.78
C GLU A 79 8.97 -12.48 -34.26
N GLY A 80 8.46 -11.86 -33.19
CA GLY A 80 7.17 -12.18 -32.58
C GLY A 80 7.16 -13.43 -31.69
N ALA A 81 8.32 -14.04 -31.42
CA ALA A 81 8.43 -15.18 -30.52
C ALA A 81 8.45 -14.73 -29.05
N VAL A 82 7.64 -15.39 -28.21
CA VAL A 82 7.58 -15.14 -26.77
C VAL A 82 8.82 -15.75 -26.12
N ARG A 83 9.77 -14.93 -25.65
CA ARG A 83 11.06 -15.40 -25.12
C ARG A 83 11.01 -15.77 -23.64
N ALA A 84 10.18 -15.09 -22.85
CA ALA A 84 9.93 -15.45 -21.45
C ALA A 84 8.65 -14.80 -20.93
N VAL A 85 7.84 -15.56 -20.20
CA VAL A 85 6.74 -15.06 -19.36
C VAL A 85 7.16 -15.35 -17.94
N GLY A 86 7.59 -14.32 -17.21
CA GLY A 86 7.99 -14.42 -15.81
C GLY A 86 7.17 -13.46 -14.95
N PRO A 87 6.93 -13.77 -13.66
CA PRO A 87 6.52 -12.74 -12.71
C PRO A 87 7.58 -11.64 -12.72
N ALA A 88 7.17 -10.37 -12.70
CA ALA A 88 8.10 -9.26 -12.54
C ALA A 88 8.62 -9.25 -11.09
N ASP A 89 9.54 -10.17 -10.78
CA ASP A 89 10.27 -10.21 -9.52
C ASP A 89 11.33 -9.09 -9.54
N GLY A 90 10.88 -7.85 -9.38
CA GLY A 90 11.76 -6.68 -9.32
C GLY A 90 11.06 -5.36 -9.65
N ARG A 91 11.69 -4.26 -9.23
CA ARG A 91 11.39 -2.93 -9.78
C ARG A 91 11.68 -2.98 -11.28
N TYR A 92 10.63 -3.07 -12.09
CA TYR A 92 10.76 -3.00 -13.55
C TYR A 92 11.19 -1.59 -13.93
N GLU A 93 12.43 -1.44 -14.39
CA GLU A 93 12.93 -0.19 -14.97
C GLU A 93 12.64 -0.21 -16.48
N ALA A 94 11.70 0.63 -16.90
CA ALA A 94 11.39 0.80 -18.32
C ALA A 94 12.61 1.34 -19.06
N THR A 95 12.89 0.76 -20.22
CA THR A 95 13.98 1.22 -21.10
C THR A 95 13.65 2.58 -21.71
N ASP A 96 14.68 3.35 -22.04
CA ASP A 96 14.54 4.67 -22.70
C ASP A 96 13.70 4.60 -23.97
N ALA A 97 13.81 3.53 -24.75
CA ALA A 97 13.03 3.32 -25.97
C ALA A 97 11.52 3.20 -25.67
N GLN A 98 11.15 2.53 -24.59
CA GLN A 98 9.74 2.38 -24.18
C GLN A 98 9.19 3.70 -23.65
N ILE A 99 9.96 4.43 -22.85
CA ILE A 99 9.57 5.75 -22.36
C ILE A 99 9.41 6.71 -23.54
N ALA A 100 10.37 6.73 -24.46
CA ALA A 100 10.33 7.54 -25.67
C ALA A 100 9.09 7.26 -26.53
N PHE A 101 8.72 5.98 -26.70
CA PHE A 101 7.51 5.59 -27.41
C PHE A 101 6.25 6.17 -26.75
N HIS A 102 6.08 5.98 -25.44
CA HIS A 102 4.90 6.48 -24.74
C HIS A 102 4.83 8.02 -24.70
N LEU A 103 5.97 8.70 -24.60
CA LEU A 103 6.03 10.16 -24.68
C LEU A 103 5.64 10.68 -26.07
N ALA A 104 6.14 10.06 -27.13
CA ALA A 104 5.76 10.41 -28.50
C ALA A 104 4.24 10.23 -28.70
N GLU A 105 3.69 9.12 -28.21
CA GLU A 105 2.26 8.82 -28.32
C GLU A 105 1.41 9.79 -27.48
N PHE A 106 1.87 10.19 -26.30
CA PHE A 106 1.21 11.19 -25.47
C PHE A 106 1.11 12.55 -26.20
N VAL A 107 2.20 13.01 -26.82
CA VAL A 107 2.21 14.26 -27.60
C VAL A 107 1.29 14.16 -28.82
N LYS A 108 1.31 13.04 -29.55
CA LYS A 108 0.41 12.79 -30.68
C LYS A 108 -1.06 12.83 -30.26
N ASN A 109 -1.39 12.19 -29.14
CA ASN A 109 -2.77 12.12 -28.65
C ASN A 109 -3.31 13.47 -28.15
N THR A 110 -2.46 14.30 -27.55
CA THR A 110 -2.87 15.61 -27.01
C THR A 110 -2.89 16.74 -28.03
N ARG A 111 -1.99 16.69 -29.03
CA ARG A 111 -1.84 17.75 -30.05
C ARG A 111 -2.49 17.41 -31.39
N GLY A 112 -2.80 16.14 -31.63
CA GLY A 112 -3.48 15.68 -32.85
C GLY A 112 -4.98 15.94 -32.80
N VAL A 113 -5.54 16.40 -33.93
CA VAL A 113 -6.97 16.63 -34.11
C VAL A 113 -7.45 15.84 -35.32
N SER A 114 -8.26 14.82 -35.08
CA SER A 114 -8.90 14.04 -36.13
C SER A 114 -10.22 14.70 -36.56
N ILE A 115 -10.68 14.38 -37.77
CA ILE A 115 -12.02 14.74 -38.25
C ILE A 115 -13.12 13.98 -37.49
N ASP A 116 -12.79 12.83 -36.90
CA ASP A 116 -13.72 12.01 -36.14
C ASP A 116 -13.70 12.39 -34.64
N PRO A 117 -14.82 12.87 -34.07
CA PRO A 117 -14.91 13.21 -32.65
C PRO A 117 -14.66 12.03 -31.72
N VAL A 118 -14.96 10.80 -32.15
CA VAL A 118 -14.73 9.59 -31.35
C VAL A 118 -13.23 9.35 -31.19
N VAL A 119 -12.46 9.52 -32.27
CA VAL A 119 -10.99 9.38 -32.23
C VAL A 119 -10.36 10.44 -31.35
N VAL A 120 -10.79 11.71 -31.47
CA VAL A 120 -10.26 12.78 -30.60
C VAL A 120 -10.54 12.47 -29.13
N ARG A 121 -11.77 12.06 -28.79
CA ARG A 121 -12.08 11.65 -27.41
C ARG A 121 -11.21 10.49 -26.93
N GLN A 122 -11.01 9.46 -27.75
CA GLN A 122 -10.19 8.31 -27.40
C GLN A 122 -8.73 8.72 -27.17
N ASN A 123 -8.17 9.60 -28.00
CA ASN A 123 -6.82 10.11 -27.85
C ASN A 123 -6.65 10.84 -26.51
N TRP A 124 -7.61 11.70 -26.15
CA TRP A 124 -7.61 12.39 -24.87
C TRP A 124 -7.71 11.42 -23.68
N LEU A 125 -8.59 10.42 -23.75
CA LEU A 125 -8.68 9.39 -22.70
C LEU A 125 -7.38 8.59 -22.54
N LYS A 126 -6.71 8.26 -23.66
CA LYS A 126 -5.38 7.63 -23.63
C LYS A 126 -4.34 8.55 -22.99
N ALA A 127 -4.35 9.85 -23.29
CA ALA A 127 -3.45 10.81 -22.67
C ALA A 127 -3.67 10.90 -21.14
N TYR A 128 -4.93 10.95 -20.68
CA TYR A 128 -5.25 10.96 -19.25
C TYR A 128 -4.78 9.69 -18.53
N ALA A 129 -4.80 8.53 -19.18
CA ALA A 129 -4.31 7.28 -18.58
C ALA A 129 -2.81 7.31 -18.24
N TYR A 130 -2.02 8.19 -18.88
CA TYR A 130 -0.60 8.39 -18.58
C TYR A 130 -0.32 9.61 -17.69
N ALA A 131 -1.35 10.39 -17.34
CA ALA A 131 -1.20 11.60 -16.54
C ALA A 131 -1.38 11.31 -15.04
N THR A 132 -0.55 11.92 -14.20
CA THR A 132 -0.81 12.00 -12.75
C THR A 132 -1.95 12.99 -12.46
N ASP A 133 -2.53 12.96 -11.26
CA ASP A 133 -3.61 13.90 -10.88
C ASP A 133 -3.24 15.37 -11.10
N ARG A 134 -1.99 15.74 -10.78
CA ARG A 134 -1.48 17.10 -11.04
C ARG A 134 -1.37 17.39 -12.53
N ALA A 135 -0.84 16.45 -13.32
CA ALA A 135 -0.71 16.63 -14.77
C ALA A 135 -2.08 16.68 -15.47
N ALA A 136 -3.06 15.89 -15.00
CA ALA A 136 -4.42 15.90 -15.51
C ALA A 136 -5.11 17.25 -15.28
N ALA A 137 -4.87 17.89 -14.12
CA ALA A 137 -5.35 19.25 -13.86
C ALA A 137 -4.76 20.26 -14.86
N THR A 138 -3.44 20.24 -15.08
CA THR A 138 -2.79 21.08 -16.10
C THR A 138 -3.34 20.83 -17.50
N LEU A 139 -3.58 19.56 -17.85
CA LEU A 139 -4.11 19.18 -19.16
C LEU A 139 -5.56 19.66 -19.35
N ASN A 140 -6.38 19.63 -18.28
CA ASN A 140 -7.73 20.19 -18.29
C ASN A 140 -7.73 21.70 -18.49
N ASP A 141 -6.81 22.41 -17.84
CA ASP A 141 -6.68 23.86 -18.00
C ASP A 141 -6.27 24.20 -19.44
N TYR A 142 -5.29 23.48 -19.99
CA TYR A 142 -4.91 23.61 -21.40
C TYR A 142 -6.08 23.34 -22.36
N ALA A 143 -6.88 22.29 -22.10
CA ALA A 143 -8.06 21.96 -22.91
C ALA A 143 -9.14 23.04 -22.85
N ARG A 144 -9.29 23.69 -21.69
CA ARG A 144 -10.30 24.75 -21.50
C ARG A 144 -9.93 26.02 -22.26
N GLU A 145 -8.64 26.32 -22.38
CA GLU A 145 -8.13 27.49 -23.11
C GLU A 145 -8.10 27.29 -24.63
N ASN A 146 -7.73 26.08 -25.08
CA ASN A 146 -7.47 25.80 -26.50
C ASN A 146 -8.60 25.02 -27.19
N ASP A 147 -9.62 24.59 -26.45
CA ASP A 147 -10.75 23.74 -26.87
C ASP A 147 -10.42 22.76 -28.02
N PRO A 148 -9.90 21.55 -27.72
CA PRO A 148 -9.53 20.57 -28.74
C PRO A 148 -10.71 20.08 -29.59
N PHE A 149 -11.96 20.38 -29.17
CA PHE A 149 -13.17 19.99 -29.89
C PHE A 149 -13.74 21.13 -30.77
N ALA A 150 -13.30 22.37 -30.60
CA ALA A 150 -13.80 23.53 -31.36
C ALA A 150 -13.52 23.43 -32.86
N ASP A 151 -12.40 22.81 -33.24
CA ASP A 151 -11.95 22.67 -34.63
C ASP A 151 -12.39 21.35 -35.30
N LEU A 152 -13.20 20.54 -34.62
CA LEU A 152 -13.71 19.28 -35.17
C LEU A 152 -14.44 19.50 -36.49
N GLY A 153 -14.01 18.76 -37.52
CA GLY A 153 -14.57 18.86 -38.88
C GLY A 153 -14.19 20.13 -39.64
N ARG A 154 -13.51 21.09 -39.01
CA ARG A 154 -12.99 22.30 -39.67
C ARG A 154 -11.55 22.13 -40.12
N ARG A 155 -10.74 21.46 -39.31
CA ARG A 155 -9.30 21.26 -39.55
C ARG A 155 -8.86 19.93 -38.93
N SER A 156 -8.05 19.18 -39.67
CA SER A 156 -7.31 18.05 -39.11
C SER A 156 -5.86 18.45 -38.83
N VAL A 157 -5.33 18.04 -37.69
CA VAL A 157 -3.93 18.23 -37.30
C VAL A 157 -3.30 16.87 -37.09
N SER A 158 -2.31 16.53 -37.92
CA SER A 158 -1.46 15.36 -37.73
C SER A 158 -0.14 15.80 -37.10
N VAL A 159 0.33 15.03 -36.13
CA VAL A 159 1.56 15.32 -35.38
C VAL A 159 2.53 14.18 -35.64
N ASP A 160 3.71 14.54 -36.12
CA ASP A 160 4.82 13.61 -36.26
C ASP A 160 5.95 14.02 -35.32
N VAL A 161 6.51 13.03 -34.63
CA VAL A 161 7.55 13.25 -33.62
C VAL A 161 8.88 12.83 -34.23
N ALA A 162 9.74 13.80 -34.49
CA ALA A 162 11.02 13.58 -35.14
C ALA A 162 12.03 12.92 -34.20
N SER A 163 12.03 13.30 -32.92
CA SER A 163 12.95 12.71 -31.95
C SER A 163 12.47 12.84 -30.51
N VAL A 164 12.81 11.84 -29.70
CA VAL A 164 12.66 11.88 -28.24
C VAL A 164 14.01 11.53 -27.64
N VAL A 165 14.59 12.47 -26.88
CA VAL A 165 15.93 12.34 -26.31
C VAL A 165 15.87 12.60 -24.81
N ARG A 166 16.50 11.73 -24.02
CA ARG A 166 16.63 11.90 -22.58
C ARG A 166 17.49 13.12 -22.27
N ALA A 167 16.97 14.02 -21.44
CA ALA A 167 17.67 15.24 -20.98
C ALA A 167 18.23 15.09 -19.55
N SER A 168 17.54 14.36 -18.66
CA SER A 168 18.00 13.97 -17.33
C SER A 168 17.42 12.60 -16.92
N ASP A 169 17.68 12.17 -15.69
CA ASP A 169 17.11 10.94 -15.13
C ASP A 169 15.57 10.93 -15.18
N ASP A 170 14.95 12.11 -15.06
CA ASP A 170 13.51 12.32 -14.98
C ASP A 170 12.91 13.19 -16.11
N SER A 171 13.72 13.64 -17.08
CA SER A 171 13.23 14.54 -18.14
C SER A 171 13.65 14.13 -19.55
N PHE A 172 12.77 14.45 -20.51
CA PHE A 172 12.92 14.16 -21.93
C PHE A 172 12.58 15.39 -22.77
N THR A 173 13.31 15.56 -23.86
CA THR A 173 13.01 16.54 -24.89
C THR A 173 12.37 15.85 -26.07
N VAL A 174 11.20 16.35 -26.49
CA VAL A 174 10.45 15.87 -27.66
C VAL A 174 10.48 16.96 -28.73
N ARG A 175 10.83 16.60 -29.97
CA ARG A 175 10.81 17.49 -31.14
C ARG A 175 9.98 16.90 -32.27
#